data_AF-A0A557WWK9-F1
#
_entry.id   AF-A0A557WWK9-F1
#
_cell.length_a   1.000
_cell.length_b   1.000
_cell.length_c   1.000
_cell.angle_alpha   90.00
_cell.angle_beta   90.00
_cell.angle_gamma   90.00
#
_symmetry.space_group_name_H-M   'P 1'
#
loop_
_entity.id
_entity.type
_entity.pdbx_description
1 polymer ?
#
loop_
_entity_poly.entity_id
_entity_poly.type
_entity_poly.pdbx_seq_one_letter_code
_entity_poly.pdbx_strand_id
1 'polypeptide(L)'
;MDLLAAEIDRTVDLAAMYEACGDDVKLRVKLSAELRLLRQSTARMIRDSKTELPERPTSTTRKARRAANARWQRGGGDDAAG
;
A
#
# COMPACT_ATOMS: atom_id res chain seq x y z
N MET A 1 15.36 -0.96 3.79
CA MET A 1 14.40 -0.72 2.68
C MET A 1 14.95 -1.21 1.35
N ASP A 2 16.27 -1.21 1.16
CA ASP A 2 16.94 -1.61 -0.09
C ASP A 2 16.62 -3.03 -0.57
N LEU A 3 16.47 -3.99 0.36
CA LEU A 3 16.06 -5.36 0.02
C LEU A 3 14.63 -5.42 -0.55
N LEU A 4 13.70 -4.65 0.03
CA LEU A 4 12.32 -4.58 -0.47
C LEU A 4 12.26 -3.93 -1.85
N ALA A 5 13.04 -2.87 -2.07
CA ALA A 5 13.17 -2.22 -3.36
C ALA A 5 13.72 -3.20 -4.41
N ALA A 6 14.82 -3.90 -4.11
CA ALA A 6 15.41 -4.89 -5.01
C ALA A 6 14.45 -6.05 -5.35
N GLU A 7 13.65 -6.51 -4.39
CA GLU A 7 12.64 -7.55 -4.62
C GLU A 7 11.52 -7.07 -5.55
N ILE A 8 11.11 -5.80 -5.42
CA ILE A 8 10.13 -5.15 -6.28
C ILE A 8 10.69 -4.99 -7.69
N ASP A 9 11.91 -4.48 -7.84
CA ASP A 9 12.57 -4.29 -9.13
C ASP A 9 12.69 -5.63 -9.88
N ARG A 10 13.15 -6.68 -9.18
CA ARG A 10 13.21 -8.03 -9.74
C ARG A 10 11.83 -8.58 -10.14
N THR A 11 10.78 -8.23 -9.40
CA THR A 11 9.40 -8.61 -9.77
C THR A 11 8.98 -7.95 -11.08
N VAL A 12 9.33 -6.67 -11.28
CA VAL A 12 9.06 -5.93 -12.51
C VAL A 12 9.81 -6.55 -13.69
N ASP A 13 11.10 -6.81 -13.52
CA ASP A 13 11.93 -7.42 -14.58
C ASP A 13 11.39 -8.79 -15.00
N LEU A 14 11.08 -9.67 -14.04
CA LEU A 14 10.56 -11.01 -14.36
C LEU A 14 9.14 -10.98 -14.93
N ALA A 15 8.33 -9.98 -14.58
CA ALA A 15 7.02 -9.79 -15.20
C ALA A 15 7.17 -9.39 -16.67
N ALA A 16 8.10 -8.48 -16.98
CA ALA A 16 8.42 -8.13 -18.35
C ALA A 16 8.93 -9.34 -19.15
N MET A 17 9.83 -10.15 -18.56
CA MET A 17 10.29 -11.39 -19.16
C MET A 17 9.17 -12.41 -19.39
N TYR A 18 8.21 -12.50 -18.46
CA TYR A 18 7.06 -13.40 -18.59
C TYR A 18 6.16 -13.02 -19.77
N GLU A 19 5.93 -11.73 -20.00
CA GLU A 19 5.18 -11.26 -21.17
C GLU A 19 5.98 -11.45 -22.47
N ALA A 20 7.30 -11.29 -22.43
CA ALA A 20 8.18 -11.41 -23.60
C ALA A 20 8.51 -12.86 -24.02
N CYS A 21 8.35 -13.85 -23.14
CA CYS A 21 8.82 -15.22 -23.40
C CYS A 21 7.99 -16.04 -24.41
N GLY A 22 6.92 -15.47 -24.96
CA GLY A 22 6.15 -16.06 -26.06
C GLY A 22 5.57 -17.44 -25.73
N ASP A 23 5.79 -18.40 -26.62
CA ASP A 23 5.24 -19.76 -26.53
C ASP A 23 6.16 -20.77 -25.82
N ASP A 24 7.26 -20.31 -25.19
CA ASP A 24 8.07 -21.19 -24.35
C ASP A 24 7.32 -21.49 -23.03
N VAL A 25 6.52 -22.55 -23.05
CA VAL A 25 5.71 -23.01 -21.92
C VAL A 25 6.56 -23.30 -20.67
N LYS A 26 7.75 -23.88 -20.84
CA LYS A 26 8.62 -24.22 -19.72
C LYS A 26 9.14 -22.95 -19.05
N LEU A 27 9.54 -21.96 -19.84
CA LEU A 27 9.98 -20.67 -19.34
C LEU A 27 8.82 -19.90 -18.67
N ARG A 28 7.62 -19.89 -19.28
CA ARG A 28 6.42 -19.30 -18.68
C ARG A 28 6.11 -19.87 -17.30
N VAL A 29 6.11 -21.20 -17.18
CA VAL A 29 5.82 -21.86 -15.89
C VAL A 29 6.86 -21.46 -14.83
N LYS A 30 8.16 -21.47 -15.17
CA LYS A 30 9.23 -21.06 -14.24
C LYS A 30 9.09 -19.61 -13.80
N LEU A 31 8.90 -18.68 -14.74
CA LEU A 31 8.72 -17.26 -14.46
C LEU A 31 7.46 -17.01 -13.60
N SER A 32 6.36 -17.71 -13.89
CA SER A 32 5.12 -17.61 -13.10
C SER A 32 5.29 -18.09 -11.65
N ALA A 33 6.14 -19.10 -11.42
CA ALA A 33 6.45 -19.62 -10.10
C ALA A 33 7.30 -18.62 -9.31
N GLU A 34 8.37 -18.11 -9.92
CA GLU A 34 9.25 -17.11 -9.31
C GLU A 34 8.49 -15.82 -8.97
N LEU A 35 7.62 -15.34 -9.88
CA LEU A 35 6.76 -14.18 -9.62
C LEU A 35 5.82 -14.38 -8.43
N ARG A 36 5.29 -15.60 -8.22
CA ARG A 36 4.49 -15.91 -7.03
C ARG A 36 5.34 -15.88 -5.76
N LEU A 37 6.55 -16.43 -5.79
CA LEU A 37 7.46 -16.45 -4.64
C LEU A 37 7.87 -15.03 -4.23
N LEU A 38 8.30 -14.20 -5.19
CA LEU A 38 8.68 -12.80 -4.95
C LEU A 38 7.49 -11.99 -4.40
N ARG A 39 6.30 -12.13 -4.98
CA ARG A 39 5.10 -11.42 -4.47
C ARG A 39 4.76 -11.82 -3.03
N GLN A 40 4.89 -13.10 -2.68
CA GLN A 40 4.68 -13.55 -1.29
C GLN A 40 5.75 -13.01 -0.34
N SER A 41 7.01 -12.99 -0.79
CA SER A 41 8.15 -12.44 -0.06
C SER A 41 7.97 -10.95 0.22
N THR A 42 7.70 -10.16 -0.82
CA THR A 42 7.35 -8.73 -0.75
C THR A 42 6.18 -8.48 0.19
N ALA A 43 5.11 -9.28 0.13
CA ALA A 43 3.96 -9.12 1.01
C ALA A 43 4.29 -9.38 2.50
N ARG A 44 5.22 -10.30 2.79
CA ARG A 44 5.74 -10.50 4.15
C ARG A 44 6.58 -9.30 4.60
N MET A 45 7.52 -8.85 3.78
CA MET A 45 8.37 -7.68 4.09
C MET A 45 7.55 -6.41 4.34
N ILE A 46 6.52 -6.15 3.54
CA ILE A 46 5.62 -5.00 3.73
C ILE A 46 4.85 -5.11 5.06
N ARG A 47 4.34 -6.29 5.39
CA ARG A 47 3.63 -6.53 6.64
C ARG A 47 4.54 -6.38 7.86
N ASP A 48 5.77 -6.85 7.76
CA ASP A 48 6.75 -6.81 8.87
C ASP A 48 7.42 -5.44 8.99
N SER A 49 7.29 -4.58 7.97
CA SER A 49 7.74 -3.19 8.02
C SER A 49 6.91 -2.42 9.05
N LYS A 50 7.41 -2.38 10.30
CA LYS A 50 6.86 -1.56 11.38
C LYS A 50 6.99 -0.10 10.99
N THR A 51 5.87 0.50 10.60
CA THR A 51 5.74 1.96 10.55
C THR A 51 5.26 2.40 11.92
N GLU A 52 5.95 3.36 12.54
CA GLU A 52 5.40 4.07 13.70
C GLU A 52 4.23 4.93 13.24
N LEU A 53 3.11 4.27 12.94
CA LEU A 53 1.84 4.94 12.78
C LEU A 53 1.33 5.26 14.18
N PRO A 54 0.84 6.49 14.40
CA PRO A 54 0.19 6.81 15.67
C PRO A 54 -0.92 5.79 15.92
N GLU A 55 -1.07 5.39 17.18
CA GLU A 55 -2.11 4.44 17.57
C GLU A 55 -3.46 4.86 16.97
N ARG A 56 -4.20 3.88 16.43
CA ARG A 56 -5.48 4.19 15.80
C ARG A 56 -6.36 4.91 16.84
N PRO A 57 -6.88 6.11 16.51
CA PRO A 57 -7.71 6.84 17.45
C PRO A 57 -8.94 6.01 17.82
N THR A 58 -9.27 5.99 19.11
CA THR A 58 -10.44 5.28 19.63
C THR A 58 -11.73 5.77 18.96
N SER A 59 -12.81 4.99 19.08
CA SER A 59 -14.13 5.39 18.57
C SER A 59 -14.57 6.74 19.14
N THR A 60 -14.26 6.99 20.42
CA THR A 60 -14.52 8.24 21.13
C THR A 60 -13.76 9.40 20.49
N THR A 61 -12.44 9.27 20.31
CA THR A 61 -11.60 10.30 19.67
C THR A 61 -12.09 10.61 18.26
N ARG A 62 -12.49 9.59 17.49
CA ARG A 62 -13.04 9.77 16.14
C ARG A 62 -14.39 10.51 16.15
N LYS A 63 -15.28 10.21 17.10
CA LYS A 63 -16.58 10.88 17.25
C LYS A 63 -16.40 12.35 17.69
N ALA A 64 -15.49 12.61 18.62
CA ALA A 64 -15.15 13.96 19.07
C ALA A 64 -14.62 14.82 17.91
N ARG A 65 -13.69 14.29 17.11
CA ARG A 65 -13.18 14.98 15.91
C ARG A 65 -14.28 15.30 14.90
N ARG A 66 -15.18 14.35 14.63
CA ARG A 66 -16.34 14.58 13.73
C ARG A 66 -17.25 15.69 14.26
N ALA A 67 -17.54 15.68 15.56
CA ALA A 67 -18.37 16.70 16.20
C ALA A 67 -17.70 18.09 16.17
N ALA A 68 -16.40 18.17 16.44
CA ALA A 68 -15.63 19.40 16.35
C ALA A 68 -15.66 19.97 14.92
N ASN A 69 -15.37 19.14 13.91
CA ASN A 69 -15.42 19.56 12.50
C ASN A 69 -16.82 20.06 12.10
N ALA A 70 -17.88 19.38 12.54
CA ALA A 70 -19.26 19.80 12.25
C ALA A 70 -19.65 21.10 12.96
N ARG A 71 -19.08 21.38 14.14
CA ARG A 71 -19.25 22.67 14.83
C ARG A 71 -18.51 23.78 14.09
N TRP A 72 -17.28 23.53 13.66
CA TRP A 72 -16.47 24.50 12.93
C TRP A 72 -17.08 24.85 11.57
N GLN A 73 -17.62 23.86 10.84
CA GLN A 73 -18.35 24.10 9.58
C GLN A 73 -19.66 24.87 9.77
N ARG A 74 -20.29 24.78 10.94
CA ARG A 74 -21.50 25.54 11.27
C ARG A 74 -21.22 26.92 11.84
N GLY A 75 -20.11 27.10 12.55
CA GLY A 75 -19.74 28.37 13.19
C GLY A 75 -18.94 29.30 12.28
N GLY A 76 -18.10 28.77 11.37
CA GLY A 76 -17.31 29.58 10.44
C GLY A 76 -18.11 30.19 9.27
N GLY A 77 -19.43 29.98 9.23
CA GLY A 77 -20.32 30.56 8.22
C GLY A 77 -20.96 31.89 8.63
N ASP A 78 -20.93 32.26 9.91
CA ASP A 78 -21.57 33.49 10.42
C ASP A 78 -20.61 34.68 10.54
N ASP A 79 -19.29 34.47 10.44
CA ASP A 79 -18.28 35.54 10.53
C ASP A 79 -17.87 36.16 9.17
N ALA A 80 -18.48 35.73 8.06
CA ALA A 80 -18.19 36.24 6.70
C ALA A 80 -19.31 37.12 6.10
N ALA A 81 -20.30 37.49 6.92
CA ALA A 81 -21.40 38.39 6.55
C ALA A 81 -21.63 39.43 7.66
N GLY A 82 -20.65 40.31 7.84
CA GLY A 82 -20.73 41.50 8.71
C GLY A 82 -20.06 42.68 8.04
#